data_AF-A0A7Z9C2G0-F1
#
_entry.id   AF-A0A7Z9C2G0-F1
#
_cell.length_a   1.000
_cell.length_b   1.000
_cell.length_c   1.000
_cell.angle_alpha   90.00
_cell.angle_beta   90.00
_cell.angle_gamma   90.00
#
_symmetry.space_group_name_H-M   'P 1'
#
loop_
_entity.id
_entity.type
_entity.pdbx_description
1 polymer ?
#
loop_
_entity_poly.entity_id
_entity_poly.type
_entity_poly.pdbx_seq_one_letter_code
_entity_poly.pdbx_strand_id
1 'polypeptide(L)'
;MTKTYVSNAFLKIEDSQLYAIFAWSQRTAEIITAKSWLTILEIFVHEHSLETAYLIFEQIKSALVLEKLTEELEQYQHLLENAIVFLADGKITIFGKGFRSFIEKEMLFELGDISQKSYQVLTQLFFNYPLKDDLQSINTLEQFRNSVEYLEQLGLLSPATNSINWGDLKKTVPICQAFGLTRGTPVDRYYLSQYLKEIQTQIYGNILEIGGIPKDKDFYEVNPGTSYQIMNIEPGLGIDIVGDAHDTSIIKPESFDSIVIFNVLEHCYAPWQVVENIYTWLKPGGKCFAMVPSAIRLHATPMDYWRPLPDAFAWMFRNFSNQKLYIYGNPMTVIASYHGIATEELTTAELDAYHPDYPVATCIVAQK
;
A
#
# COMPACT_ATOMS: atom_id res chain seq x y z
N MET A 1 4.08 -19.46 -20.50
CA MET A 1 2.97 -19.94 -19.66
C MET A 1 1.73 -19.16 -20.07
N THR A 2 0.54 -19.76 -19.98
CA THR A 2 -0.72 -19.02 -20.19
C THR A 2 -0.86 -17.98 -19.09
N LYS A 3 -1.25 -16.76 -19.45
CA LYS A 3 -1.44 -15.66 -18.49
C LYS A 3 -2.62 -15.97 -17.59
N THR A 4 -2.44 -15.77 -16.29
CA THR A 4 -3.47 -15.91 -15.26
C THR A 4 -3.75 -14.55 -14.63
N TYR A 5 -4.96 -14.37 -14.11
CA TYR A 5 -5.43 -13.09 -13.62
C TYR A 5 -5.94 -13.20 -12.19
N VAL A 6 -5.87 -12.10 -11.45
CA VAL A 6 -6.49 -11.93 -10.15
C VAL A 6 -7.09 -10.54 -10.05
N SER A 7 -8.22 -10.44 -9.35
CA SER A 7 -8.83 -9.15 -9.03
C SER A 7 -8.00 -8.36 -8.03
N ASN A 8 -7.87 -7.06 -8.29
CA ASN A 8 -7.22 -6.10 -7.40
C ASN A 8 -7.93 -4.75 -7.54
N ALA A 9 -9.15 -4.70 -7.00
CA ALA A 9 -10.04 -3.56 -7.18
C ALA A 9 -10.62 -3.08 -5.85
N PHE A 10 -10.81 -1.77 -5.75
CA PHE A 10 -11.53 -1.15 -4.65
C PHE A 10 -12.78 -0.51 -5.24
N LEU A 11 -13.95 -0.88 -4.74
CA LEU A 11 -15.24 -0.38 -5.21
C LEU A 11 -15.83 0.53 -4.14
N LYS A 12 -16.37 1.67 -4.54
CA LYS A 12 -16.96 2.67 -3.65
C LYS A 12 -18.19 3.28 -4.30
N ILE A 13 -19.20 3.57 -3.50
CA ILE A 13 -20.35 4.36 -3.93
C ILE A 13 -20.08 5.84 -3.65
N GLU A 14 -20.37 6.68 -4.62
CA GLU A 14 -20.31 8.14 -4.51
C GLU A 14 -21.32 8.74 -5.49
N ASP A 15 -22.03 9.80 -5.11
CA ASP A 15 -23.03 10.46 -5.97
C ASP A 15 -24.03 9.52 -6.66
N SER A 16 -24.49 8.49 -5.93
CA SER A 16 -25.41 7.44 -6.42
C SER A 16 -24.87 6.59 -7.59
N GLN A 17 -23.56 6.56 -7.79
CA GLN A 17 -22.87 5.73 -8.78
C GLN A 17 -21.86 4.81 -8.11
N LEU A 18 -21.58 3.68 -8.76
CA LEU A 18 -20.54 2.75 -8.34
C LEU A 18 -19.24 3.07 -9.08
N TYR A 19 -18.17 3.31 -8.32
CA TYR A 19 -16.85 3.60 -8.83
C TYR A 19 -15.85 2.50 -8.48
N ALA A 20 -14.93 2.22 -9.39
CA ALA A 20 -13.64 1.64 -9.04
C ALA A 20 -12.63 2.75 -8.74
N ILE A 21 -12.03 2.67 -7.56
CA ILE A 21 -11.00 3.59 -7.08
C ILE A 21 -9.65 2.89 -7.00
N PHE A 22 -8.57 3.65 -7.10
CA PHE A 22 -7.21 3.12 -7.23
C PHE A 22 -6.36 3.34 -5.97
N ALA A 23 -6.87 2.86 -4.82
CA ALA A 23 -6.27 3.09 -3.51
C ALA A 23 -6.03 4.59 -3.24
N TRP A 24 -4.82 4.98 -2.82
CA TRP A 24 -4.39 6.36 -2.61
C TRP A 24 -3.85 7.04 -3.88
N SER A 25 -4.15 6.51 -5.07
CA SER A 25 -3.76 7.13 -6.33
C SER A 25 -4.51 8.44 -6.57
N GLN A 26 -3.85 9.40 -7.22
CA GLN A 26 -4.47 10.63 -7.73
C GLN A 26 -5.23 10.42 -9.06
N ARG A 27 -5.21 9.21 -9.60
CA ARG A 27 -5.95 8.87 -10.82
C ARG A 27 -7.46 9.01 -10.57
N THR A 28 -8.16 9.59 -11.54
CA THR A 28 -9.62 9.66 -11.57
C THR A 28 -10.23 8.27 -11.44
N ALA A 29 -11.23 8.14 -10.58
CA ALA A 29 -12.00 6.91 -10.43
C ALA A 29 -12.71 6.53 -11.73
N GLU A 30 -12.89 5.24 -11.98
CA GLU A 30 -13.63 4.74 -13.14
C GLU A 30 -15.06 4.38 -12.73
N ILE A 31 -16.06 4.83 -13.48
CA ILE A 31 -17.46 4.44 -13.22
C ILE A 31 -17.65 2.99 -13.67
N ILE A 32 -18.19 2.15 -12.79
CA ILE A 32 -18.64 0.80 -13.14
C ILE A 32 -20.01 0.91 -13.82
N THR A 33 -20.08 0.60 -15.11
CA THR A 33 -21.30 0.80 -15.92
C THR A 33 -22.09 -0.49 -16.19
N ALA A 34 -21.50 -1.66 -15.94
CA ALA A 34 -22.01 -2.93 -16.44
C ALA A 34 -21.94 -4.05 -15.40
N LYS A 35 -22.96 -4.93 -15.38
CA LYS A 35 -22.97 -6.11 -14.51
C LYS A 35 -21.86 -7.10 -14.87
N SER A 36 -21.51 -7.21 -16.17
CA SER A 36 -20.42 -8.08 -16.62
C SER A 36 -19.09 -7.77 -15.93
N TRP A 37 -18.79 -6.49 -15.64
CA TRP A 37 -17.56 -6.12 -14.95
C TRP A 37 -17.52 -6.68 -13.53
N LEU A 38 -18.60 -6.50 -12.77
CA LEU A 38 -18.70 -7.05 -11.42
C LEU A 38 -18.59 -8.57 -11.41
N THR A 39 -19.29 -9.24 -12.32
CA THR A 39 -19.23 -10.71 -12.44
C THR A 39 -17.83 -11.18 -12.80
N ILE A 40 -17.17 -10.55 -13.77
CA ILE A 40 -15.80 -10.92 -14.17
C ILE A 40 -14.83 -10.71 -13.00
N LEU A 41 -14.87 -9.54 -12.35
CA LEU A 41 -14.03 -9.25 -11.20
C LEU A 41 -14.26 -10.25 -10.05
N GLU A 42 -15.51 -10.61 -9.76
CA GLU A 42 -15.82 -11.60 -8.73
C GLU A 42 -15.31 -13.01 -9.08
N ILE A 43 -15.41 -13.43 -10.35
CA ILE A 43 -14.84 -14.72 -10.78
C ILE A 43 -13.32 -14.76 -10.55
N PHE A 44 -12.62 -13.70 -10.95
CA PHE A 44 -11.15 -13.60 -10.78
C PHE A 44 -10.69 -13.35 -9.34
N VAL A 45 -11.60 -13.28 -8.37
CA VAL A 45 -11.25 -13.43 -6.95
C VAL A 45 -10.85 -14.89 -6.66
N HIS A 46 -11.48 -15.89 -7.30
CA HIS A 46 -11.30 -17.31 -6.96
C HIS A 46 -10.70 -18.17 -8.07
N GLU A 47 -10.91 -17.79 -9.34
CA GLU A 47 -10.45 -18.56 -10.50
C GLU A 47 -9.49 -17.71 -11.34
N HIS A 48 -8.25 -18.16 -11.51
CA HIS A 48 -7.21 -17.37 -12.18
C HIS A 48 -7.04 -17.71 -13.66
N SER A 49 -7.58 -18.83 -14.11
CA SER A 49 -7.55 -19.27 -15.52
C SER A 49 -8.65 -18.57 -16.32
N LEU A 50 -8.27 -17.98 -17.46
CA LEU A 50 -9.24 -17.33 -18.34
C LEU A 50 -10.31 -18.30 -18.86
N GLU A 51 -9.89 -19.50 -19.28
CA GLU A 51 -10.79 -20.50 -19.84
C GLU A 51 -11.79 -21.02 -18.80
N THR A 52 -11.34 -21.30 -17.57
CA THR A 52 -12.22 -21.74 -16.49
C THR A 52 -13.14 -20.61 -16.02
N ALA A 53 -12.61 -19.39 -15.92
CA ALA A 53 -13.39 -18.21 -15.57
C ALA A 53 -14.54 -17.97 -16.56
N TYR A 54 -14.30 -18.18 -17.86
CA TYR A 54 -15.35 -18.08 -18.87
C TYR A 54 -16.45 -19.15 -18.70
N LEU A 55 -16.08 -20.39 -18.35
CA LEU A 55 -17.08 -21.44 -18.07
C LEU A 55 -17.95 -21.09 -16.86
N ILE A 56 -17.36 -20.50 -15.81
CA ILE A 56 -18.10 -20.00 -14.64
C ILE A 56 -19.02 -18.83 -15.04
N PHE A 57 -18.53 -17.91 -15.87
CA PHE A 57 -19.31 -16.79 -16.38
C PHE A 57 -20.56 -17.24 -17.15
N GLU A 58 -20.45 -18.24 -18.02
CA GLU A 58 -21.60 -18.80 -18.75
C GLU A 58 -22.62 -19.45 -17.80
N GLN A 59 -22.16 -20.08 -16.71
CA GLN A 59 -23.07 -20.61 -15.69
C GLN A 59 -23.84 -19.47 -15.01
N ILE A 60 -23.15 -18.43 -14.53
CA ILE A 60 -23.76 -17.29 -13.83
C ILE A 60 -24.76 -16.54 -14.70
N LYS A 61 -24.44 -16.35 -15.99
CA LYS A 61 -25.30 -15.70 -16.98
C LYS A 61 -26.71 -16.33 -17.08
N SER A 62 -26.82 -17.62 -16.75
CA SER A 62 -28.08 -18.36 -16.74
C SER A 62 -28.64 -18.65 -15.35
N ALA A 63 -27.88 -18.33 -14.29
CA ALA A 63 -28.22 -18.68 -12.92
C ALA A 63 -29.23 -17.70 -12.32
N LEU A 64 -30.20 -18.25 -11.58
CA LEU A 64 -31.07 -17.46 -10.73
C LEU A 64 -30.32 -17.08 -9.45
N VAL A 65 -30.54 -15.86 -8.99
CA VAL A 65 -30.07 -15.42 -7.67
C VAL A 65 -30.87 -16.17 -6.61
N LEU A 66 -30.18 -16.78 -5.65
CA LEU A 66 -30.82 -17.45 -4.53
C LEU A 66 -31.35 -16.41 -3.53
N GLU A 67 -32.62 -16.49 -3.14
CA GLU A 67 -33.23 -15.58 -2.14
C GLU A 67 -32.40 -15.51 -0.85
N LYS A 68 -31.89 -16.67 -0.41
CA LYS A 68 -31.01 -16.76 0.77
C LYS A 68 -29.75 -15.88 0.66
N LEU A 69 -29.17 -15.74 -0.53
CA LEU A 69 -28.01 -14.88 -0.75
C LEU A 69 -28.39 -13.41 -0.54
N THR A 70 -29.54 -13.01 -1.07
CA THR A 70 -30.07 -11.65 -0.92
C THR A 70 -30.32 -11.32 0.55
N GLU A 71 -30.98 -12.22 1.29
CA GLU A 71 -31.22 -12.07 2.73
C GLU A 71 -29.91 -11.96 3.52
N GLU A 72 -28.92 -12.79 3.20
CA GLU A 72 -27.61 -12.78 3.86
C GLU A 72 -26.85 -11.47 3.62
N LEU A 73 -26.97 -10.87 2.43
CA LEU A 73 -26.28 -9.63 2.07
C LEU A 73 -27.02 -8.35 2.51
N GLU A 74 -28.31 -8.43 2.84
CA GLU A 74 -29.13 -7.29 3.27
C GLU A 74 -28.52 -6.59 4.50
N GLN A 75 -27.94 -7.36 5.40
CA GLN A 75 -27.29 -6.83 6.61
C GLN A 75 -26.14 -5.85 6.31
N TYR A 76 -25.53 -5.89 5.12
CA TYR A 76 -24.41 -5.02 4.76
C TYR A 76 -24.83 -3.77 3.98
N GLN A 77 -26.07 -3.70 3.48
CA GLN A 77 -26.53 -2.61 2.61
C GLN A 77 -26.34 -1.22 3.25
N HIS A 78 -26.62 -1.11 4.55
CA HIS A 78 -26.47 0.14 5.30
C HIS A 78 -25.01 0.63 5.46
N LEU A 79 -24.02 -0.24 5.26
CA LEU A 79 -22.60 0.10 5.36
C LEU A 79 -22.07 0.70 4.05
N LEU A 80 -22.68 0.35 2.92
CA LEU A 80 -22.13 0.60 1.58
C LEU A 80 -21.94 2.09 1.25
N GLU A 81 -22.72 2.99 1.87
CA GLU A 81 -22.61 4.44 1.65
C GLU A 81 -21.23 4.98 2.04
N ASN A 82 -20.60 4.43 3.08
CA ASN A 82 -19.30 4.87 3.58
C ASN A 82 -18.20 3.82 3.43
N ALA A 83 -18.53 2.64 2.92
CA ALA A 83 -17.60 1.54 2.81
C ALA A 83 -16.80 1.57 1.50
N ILE A 84 -15.70 0.83 1.52
CA ILE A 84 -14.99 0.39 0.31
C ILE A 84 -15.11 -1.13 0.24
N VAL A 85 -15.52 -1.69 -0.89
CA VAL A 85 -15.49 -3.13 -1.13
C VAL A 85 -14.21 -3.48 -1.86
N PHE A 86 -13.35 -4.26 -1.23
CA PHE A 86 -12.06 -4.64 -1.75
C PHE A 86 -12.07 -6.07 -2.29
N LEU A 87 -11.54 -6.24 -3.50
CA LEU A 87 -11.39 -7.52 -4.18
C LEU A 87 -9.91 -7.87 -4.26
N ALA A 88 -9.55 -9.05 -3.77
CA ALA A 88 -8.21 -9.62 -3.81
C ALA A 88 -8.26 -11.13 -3.98
N ASP A 89 -7.10 -11.77 -4.09
CA ASP A 89 -6.99 -13.22 -4.20
C ASP A 89 -7.71 -13.93 -3.03
N GLY A 90 -8.79 -14.64 -3.36
CA GLY A 90 -9.66 -15.37 -2.44
C GLY A 90 -10.51 -14.51 -1.50
N LYS A 91 -10.54 -13.18 -1.64
CA LYS A 91 -11.20 -12.28 -0.68
C LYS A 91 -12.08 -11.22 -1.33
N ILE A 92 -13.26 -11.05 -0.75
CA ILE A 92 -14.14 -9.89 -0.96
C ILE A 92 -14.43 -9.29 0.41
N THR A 93 -13.76 -8.19 0.74
CA THR A 93 -13.86 -7.58 2.05
C THR A 93 -14.59 -6.24 1.98
N ILE A 94 -15.60 -6.05 2.82
CA ILE A 94 -16.19 -4.72 3.07
C ILE A 94 -15.36 -4.03 4.15
N PHE A 95 -14.81 -2.87 3.80
CA PHE A 95 -14.13 -1.95 4.69
C PHE A 95 -15.11 -0.87 5.15
N GLY A 96 -15.77 -1.10 6.30
CA GLY A 96 -16.88 -0.27 6.77
C GLY A 96 -16.52 1.18 7.10
N LYS A 97 -15.23 1.50 7.32
CA LYS A 97 -14.70 2.86 7.50
C LYS A 97 -13.78 3.29 6.34
N GLY A 98 -14.00 2.76 5.14
CA GLY A 98 -13.14 3.02 3.98
C GLY A 98 -11.69 2.57 4.20
N PHE A 99 -10.71 3.31 3.67
CA PHE A 99 -9.29 2.92 3.80
C PHE A 99 -8.77 2.89 5.25
N ARG A 100 -9.46 3.54 6.18
CA ARG A 100 -9.12 3.44 7.61
C ARG A 100 -9.25 2.00 8.11
N SER A 101 -10.32 1.30 7.73
CA SER A 101 -10.50 -0.13 8.01
C SER A 101 -9.36 -0.98 7.41
N PHE A 102 -8.85 -0.62 6.23
CA PHE A 102 -7.73 -1.33 5.63
C PHE A 102 -6.44 -1.24 6.46
N ILE A 103 -6.18 -0.08 7.08
CA ILE A 103 -4.98 0.19 7.88
C ILE A 103 -5.13 -0.35 9.31
N GLU A 104 -6.21 0.00 9.99
CA GLU A 104 -6.43 -0.30 11.42
C GLU A 104 -7.01 -1.71 11.64
N LYS A 105 -7.47 -2.37 10.58
CA LYS A 105 -8.10 -3.70 10.61
C LYS A 105 -9.40 -3.76 11.44
N GLU A 106 -10.12 -2.65 11.52
CA GLU A 106 -11.44 -2.56 12.16
C GLU A 106 -12.60 -2.56 11.16
N MET A 107 -13.79 -3.02 11.57
CA MET A 107 -14.99 -3.06 10.72
C MET A 107 -14.75 -3.73 9.35
N LEU A 108 -14.13 -4.90 9.40
CA LEU A 108 -13.88 -5.76 8.24
C LEU A 108 -14.96 -6.85 8.18
N PHE A 109 -15.65 -6.95 7.04
CA PHE A 109 -16.63 -8.01 6.80
C PHE A 109 -16.19 -8.80 5.56
N GLU A 110 -15.81 -10.06 5.77
CA GLU A 110 -15.29 -10.92 4.70
C GLU A 110 -16.42 -11.75 4.08
N LEU A 111 -16.48 -11.74 2.74
CA LEU A 111 -17.54 -12.37 1.95
C LEU A 111 -16.99 -13.40 0.96
N GLY A 112 -15.68 -13.70 0.98
CA GLY A 112 -15.01 -14.66 0.09
C GLY A 112 -15.69 -16.03 0.06
N ASP A 113 -16.05 -16.60 1.21
CA ASP A 113 -16.72 -17.91 1.28
C ASP A 113 -18.12 -17.92 0.65
N ILE A 114 -18.85 -16.80 0.72
CA ILE A 114 -20.17 -16.63 0.11
C ILE A 114 -20.00 -16.45 -1.41
N SER A 115 -19.02 -15.65 -1.79
CA SER A 115 -18.66 -15.39 -3.18
C SER A 115 -18.20 -16.66 -3.89
N GLN A 116 -17.34 -17.49 -3.29
CA GLN A 116 -16.85 -18.73 -3.91
C GLN A 116 -17.97 -19.72 -4.26
N LYS A 117 -19.08 -19.67 -3.51
CA LYS A 117 -20.24 -20.56 -3.71
C LYS A 117 -21.22 -20.05 -4.77
N SER A 118 -21.28 -18.74 -4.98
CA SER A 118 -22.35 -18.10 -5.76
C SER A 118 -21.84 -17.30 -6.96
N TYR A 119 -20.68 -16.65 -6.85
CA TYR A 119 -20.14 -15.66 -7.79
C TYR A 119 -21.11 -14.53 -8.14
N GLN A 120 -22.03 -14.22 -7.23
CA GLN A 120 -23.08 -13.21 -7.42
C GLN A 120 -23.07 -12.14 -6.32
N VAL A 121 -22.13 -12.20 -5.36
CA VAL A 121 -22.08 -11.29 -4.21
C VAL A 121 -22.00 -9.84 -4.66
N LEU A 122 -21.14 -9.47 -5.61
CA LEU A 122 -21.00 -8.08 -6.04
C LEU A 122 -22.24 -7.58 -6.76
N THR A 123 -22.82 -8.39 -7.65
CA THR A 123 -24.05 -8.01 -8.35
C THR A 123 -25.24 -7.85 -7.40
N GLN A 124 -25.27 -8.61 -6.30
CA GLN A 124 -26.29 -8.50 -5.26
C GLN A 124 -26.00 -7.38 -4.26
N LEU A 125 -24.74 -7.11 -3.90
CA LEU A 125 -24.40 -5.97 -3.04
C LEU A 125 -24.78 -4.65 -3.71
N PHE A 126 -24.56 -4.54 -5.02
CA PHE A 126 -24.79 -3.31 -5.79
C PHE A 126 -26.07 -3.33 -6.64
N PHE A 127 -27.05 -4.17 -6.31
CA PHE A 127 -28.27 -4.33 -7.12
C PHE A 127 -29.12 -3.06 -7.26
N ASN A 128 -29.05 -2.15 -6.28
CA ASN A 128 -29.76 -0.88 -6.28
C ASN A 128 -29.14 0.20 -7.18
N TYR A 129 -27.96 -0.06 -7.75
CA TYR A 129 -27.23 0.92 -8.56
C TYR A 129 -27.46 0.70 -10.06
N PRO A 130 -27.48 1.77 -10.86
CA PRO A 130 -27.84 1.69 -12.28
C PRO A 130 -26.71 1.06 -13.12
N LEU A 131 -26.67 -0.27 -13.15
CA LEU A 131 -25.74 -1.05 -13.96
C LEU A 131 -26.46 -1.64 -15.17
N LYS A 132 -25.86 -1.48 -16.35
CA LYS A 132 -26.36 -2.12 -17.57
C LYS A 132 -26.29 -3.64 -17.40
N ASP A 133 -27.41 -4.31 -17.61
CA ASP A 133 -27.44 -5.77 -17.70
C ASP A 133 -26.98 -6.21 -19.09
N ASP A 134 -25.70 -6.56 -19.19
CA ASP A 134 -25.01 -6.88 -20.44
C ASP A 134 -24.42 -8.29 -20.45
N LEU A 135 -24.74 -9.14 -19.47
CA LEU A 135 -24.20 -10.51 -19.37
C LEU A 135 -24.46 -11.31 -20.64
N GLN A 136 -25.68 -11.18 -21.22
CA GLN A 136 -26.08 -11.85 -22.46
C GLN A 136 -25.38 -11.32 -23.71
N SER A 137 -24.64 -10.21 -23.63
CA SER A 137 -23.89 -9.68 -24.76
C SER A 137 -22.53 -10.36 -24.95
N ILE A 138 -22.01 -11.03 -23.91
CA ILE A 138 -20.76 -11.80 -23.94
C ILE A 138 -21.14 -13.28 -24.15
N ASN A 139 -20.90 -13.79 -25.36
CA ASN A 139 -21.34 -15.13 -25.78
C ASN A 139 -20.20 -15.99 -26.32
N THR A 140 -18.97 -15.48 -26.29
CA THR A 140 -17.77 -16.18 -26.77
C THR A 140 -16.62 -15.93 -25.82
N LEU A 141 -15.67 -16.88 -25.77
CA LEU A 141 -14.44 -16.72 -25.01
C LEU A 141 -13.63 -15.49 -25.47
N GLU A 142 -13.68 -15.13 -26.76
CA GLU A 142 -12.99 -13.95 -27.29
C GLU A 142 -13.60 -12.65 -26.76
N GLN A 143 -14.93 -12.53 -26.74
CA GLN A 143 -15.59 -11.37 -26.13
C GLN A 143 -15.31 -11.27 -24.62
N PHE A 144 -15.30 -12.41 -23.92
CA PHE A 144 -14.92 -12.46 -22.50
C PHE A 144 -13.47 -12.00 -22.30
N ARG A 145 -12.55 -12.52 -23.12
CA ARG A 145 -11.14 -12.10 -23.11
C ARG A 145 -10.98 -10.61 -23.32
N ASN A 146 -11.69 -10.02 -24.28
CA ASN A 146 -11.63 -8.57 -24.52
C ASN A 146 -12.09 -7.76 -23.30
N SER A 147 -13.13 -8.21 -22.59
CA SER A 147 -13.57 -7.59 -21.32
C SER A 147 -12.52 -7.74 -20.21
N VAL A 148 -11.89 -8.91 -20.09
CA VAL A 148 -10.81 -9.16 -19.12
C VAL A 148 -9.60 -8.28 -19.39
N GLU A 149 -9.14 -8.21 -20.64
CA GLU A 149 -8.02 -7.37 -21.05
C GLU A 149 -8.32 -5.89 -20.84
N TYR A 150 -9.56 -5.46 -21.08
CA TYR A 150 -9.99 -4.09 -20.79
C TYR A 150 -9.96 -3.77 -19.28
N LEU A 151 -10.47 -4.68 -18.43
CA LEU A 151 -10.41 -4.53 -16.97
C LEU A 151 -8.96 -4.56 -16.44
N GLU A 152 -8.07 -5.33 -17.07
CA GLU A 152 -6.64 -5.30 -16.78
C GLU A 152 -6.01 -3.95 -17.17
N GLN A 153 -6.33 -3.42 -18.35
CA GLN A 153 -5.84 -2.10 -18.79
C GLN A 153 -6.29 -0.98 -17.85
N LEU A 154 -7.49 -1.08 -17.29
CA LEU A 154 -7.96 -0.20 -16.24
C LEU A 154 -7.23 -0.42 -14.90
N GLY A 155 -6.54 -1.55 -14.72
CA GLY A 155 -5.83 -1.89 -13.48
C GLY A 155 -6.74 -2.47 -12.39
N LEU A 156 -7.89 -3.03 -12.78
CA LEU A 156 -8.84 -3.72 -11.89
C LEU A 156 -8.58 -5.24 -11.83
N LEU A 157 -7.98 -5.78 -12.90
CA LEU A 157 -7.35 -7.09 -12.92
C LEU A 157 -5.83 -6.93 -13.02
N SER A 158 -5.11 -7.92 -12.52
CA SER A 158 -3.65 -7.98 -12.60
C SER A 158 -3.19 -9.42 -12.81
N PRO A 159 -1.95 -9.67 -13.26
CA PRO A 159 -1.38 -11.00 -13.23
C PRO A 159 -1.50 -11.61 -11.84
N ALA A 160 -1.84 -12.89 -11.76
CA ALA A 160 -1.92 -13.61 -10.49
C ALA A 160 -0.57 -13.53 -9.75
N THR A 161 -0.62 -13.61 -8.43
CA THR A 161 0.59 -13.61 -7.59
C THR A 161 1.54 -14.72 -8.03
N ASN A 162 2.85 -14.43 -8.12
CA ASN A 162 3.88 -15.37 -8.59
C ASN A 162 3.78 -15.80 -10.07
N SER A 163 3.02 -15.07 -10.90
CA SER A 163 2.90 -15.35 -12.35
C SER A 163 3.43 -14.23 -13.26
N ILE A 164 3.95 -13.15 -12.67
CA ILE A 164 4.44 -11.97 -13.38
C ILE A 164 5.61 -12.35 -14.30
N ASN A 165 5.57 -11.85 -15.54
CA ASN A 165 6.69 -11.91 -16.47
C ASN A 165 6.99 -10.54 -17.09
N TRP A 166 8.10 -10.43 -17.83
CA TRP A 166 8.53 -9.18 -18.48
C TRP A 166 7.47 -8.53 -19.39
N GLY A 167 6.60 -9.32 -20.02
CA GLY A 167 5.52 -8.81 -20.85
C GLY A 167 4.47 -8.03 -20.05
N ASP A 168 4.25 -8.41 -18.79
CA ASP A 168 3.29 -7.75 -17.91
C ASP A 168 3.74 -6.38 -17.44
N LEU A 169 5.01 -6.01 -17.65
CA LEU A 169 5.52 -4.67 -17.35
C LEU A 169 5.26 -3.66 -18.48
N LYS A 170 4.73 -4.10 -19.63
CA LYS A 170 4.40 -3.21 -20.77
C LYS A 170 3.16 -2.35 -20.55
N LYS A 171 2.37 -2.64 -19.51
CA LYS A 171 1.14 -1.90 -19.21
C LYS A 171 1.44 -0.53 -18.62
N THR A 172 0.48 0.37 -18.78
CA THR A 172 0.55 1.77 -18.32
C THR A 172 0.01 1.98 -16.90
N VAL A 173 -0.40 0.90 -16.23
CA VAL A 173 -0.90 0.89 -14.85
C VAL A 173 -0.04 -0.04 -13.98
N PRO A 174 0.16 0.24 -12.69
CA PRO A 174 0.97 -0.62 -11.83
C PRO A 174 0.31 -2.00 -11.66
N ILE A 175 1.10 -3.00 -11.25
CA ILE A 175 0.60 -4.35 -10.91
C ILE A 175 -0.22 -4.29 -9.61
N CYS A 176 0.19 -3.45 -8.67
CA CYS A 176 -0.57 -3.17 -7.46
C CYS A 176 -0.89 -1.67 -7.33
N GLN A 177 -2.16 -1.35 -7.14
CA GLN A 177 -2.60 0.01 -6.94
C GLN A 177 -2.28 0.57 -5.55
N ALA A 178 -1.83 -0.26 -4.61
CA ALA A 178 -1.56 0.10 -3.21
C ALA A 178 -0.11 -0.22 -2.78
N PHE A 179 0.88 0.12 -3.62
CA PHE A 179 2.31 0.00 -3.29
C PHE A 179 2.81 -1.44 -2.97
N GLY A 180 2.05 -2.46 -3.37
CA GLY A 180 2.31 -3.86 -3.03
C GLY A 180 1.46 -4.40 -1.87
N LEU A 181 0.79 -3.54 -1.10
CA LEU A 181 0.03 -3.92 0.11
C LEU A 181 -1.13 -4.89 -0.16
N THR A 182 -1.63 -4.97 -1.39
CA THR A 182 -2.67 -5.95 -1.77
C THR A 182 -2.11 -7.29 -2.23
N ARG A 183 -0.79 -7.41 -2.36
CA ARG A 183 -0.08 -8.61 -2.83
C ARG A 183 0.87 -9.19 -1.80
N GLY A 184 1.30 -8.39 -0.83
CA GLY A 184 2.22 -8.80 0.24
C GLY A 184 2.91 -7.59 0.85
N THR A 185 4.21 -7.75 1.14
CA THR A 185 5.04 -6.73 1.77
C THR A 185 5.67 -5.82 0.70
N PRO A 186 5.52 -4.48 0.81
CA PRO A 186 6.23 -3.53 -0.05
C PRO A 186 7.76 -3.64 0.06
N VAL A 187 8.46 -3.40 -1.04
CA VAL A 187 9.93 -3.54 -1.13
C VAL A 187 10.66 -2.61 -0.14
N ASP A 188 10.18 -1.39 0.07
CA ASP A 188 10.80 -0.45 1.01
C ASP A 188 10.77 -0.98 2.45
N ARG A 189 9.72 -1.74 2.83
CA ARG A 189 9.60 -2.36 4.16
C ARG A 189 10.64 -3.45 4.37
N TYR A 190 10.96 -4.22 3.34
CA TYR A 190 12.06 -5.19 3.39
C TYR A 190 13.40 -4.48 3.67
N TYR A 191 13.69 -3.38 2.97
CA TYR A 191 14.93 -2.64 3.18
C TYR A 191 14.97 -1.90 4.52
N LEU A 192 13.84 -1.40 5.01
CA LEU A 192 13.74 -0.89 6.37
C LEU A 192 14.09 -1.97 7.39
N SER A 193 13.56 -3.20 7.24
CA SER A 193 13.91 -4.31 8.13
C SER A 193 15.39 -4.68 8.06
N GLN A 194 16.03 -4.66 6.88
CA GLN A 194 17.47 -4.89 6.75
C GLN A 194 18.28 -3.76 7.43
N TYR A 195 17.84 -2.51 7.29
CA TYR A 195 18.47 -1.38 7.95
C TYR A 195 18.35 -1.44 9.49
N LEU A 196 17.17 -1.83 10.00
CA LEU A 196 16.94 -2.00 11.43
C LEU A 196 17.89 -3.04 12.05
N LYS A 197 18.12 -4.17 11.39
CA LYS A 197 19.08 -5.20 11.86
C LYS A 197 20.49 -4.65 12.07
N GLU A 198 20.91 -3.65 11.28
CA GLU A 198 22.23 -3.02 11.36
C GLU A 198 22.35 -2.01 12.51
N ILE A 199 21.25 -1.39 12.92
CA ILE A 199 21.26 -0.21 13.80
C ILE A 199 20.57 -0.44 15.15
N GLN A 200 19.73 -1.47 15.30
CA GLN A 200 18.86 -1.65 16.46
C GLN A 200 19.58 -1.52 17.81
N THR A 201 20.80 -2.08 17.92
CA THR A 201 21.61 -2.05 19.15
C THR A 201 22.13 -0.66 19.49
N GLN A 202 22.08 0.27 18.54
CA GLN A 202 22.52 1.66 18.69
C GLN A 202 21.37 2.61 19.06
N ILE A 203 20.12 2.16 18.97
CA ILE A 203 18.93 2.95 19.33
C ILE A 203 18.66 2.74 20.82
N TYR A 204 18.95 3.74 21.66
CA TYR A 204 18.81 3.65 23.11
C TYR A 204 18.56 5.01 23.78
N GLY A 205 18.32 4.97 25.10
CA GLY A 205 18.13 6.13 25.96
C GLY A 205 16.72 6.71 25.87
N ASN A 206 16.63 8.04 25.85
CA ASN A 206 15.40 8.75 25.54
C ASN A 206 15.24 8.87 24.02
N ILE A 207 14.23 8.17 23.48
CA ILE A 207 13.98 8.05 22.04
C ILE A 207 12.80 8.96 21.65
N LEU A 208 12.99 9.70 20.57
CA LEU A 208 11.90 10.34 19.84
C LEU A 208 11.76 9.67 18.46
N GLU A 209 10.56 9.22 18.14
CA GLU A 209 10.17 8.88 16.77
C GLU A 209 9.35 10.02 16.17
N ILE A 210 9.75 10.52 15.00
CA ILE A 210 9.02 11.53 14.25
C ILE A 210 8.23 10.82 13.14
N GLY A 211 6.92 11.11 13.05
CA GLY A 211 6.01 10.55 12.04
C GLY A 211 5.55 9.12 12.30
N GLY A 212 5.87 8.56 13.47
CA GLY A 212 5.53 7.19 13.84
C GLY A 212 4.12 7.01 14.38
N ILE A 213 3.82 5.75 14.68
CA ILE A 213 2.61 5.30 15.39
C ILE A 213 2.96 4.20 16.41
N PRO A 214 2.11 3.94 17.43
CA PRO A 214 2.48 3.09 18.56
C PRO A 214 2.99 1.68 18.22
N LYS A 215 2.51 1.09 17.11
CA LYS A 215 2.92 -0.24 16.66
C LYS A 215 4.36 -0.28 16.12
N ASP A 216 4.91 0.86 15.70
CA ASP A 216 6.24 0.93 15.09
C ASP A 216 7.34 0.60 16.11
N LYS A 217 7.10 0.95 17.39
CA LYS A 217 7.97 0.58 18.51
C LYS A 217 8.19 -0.93 18.60
N ASP A 218 7.13 -1.72 18.44
CA ASP A 218 7.22 -3.19 18.48
C ASP A 218 7.97 -3.72 17.25
N PHE A 219 7.77 -3.09 16.09
CA PHE A 219 8.44 -3.46 14.84
C PHE A 219 9.94 -3.13 14.82
N TYR A 220 10.35 -2.03 15.46
CA TYR A 220 11.76 -1.62 15.52
C TYR A 220 12.57 -2.39 16.56
N GLU A 221 11.92 -3.15 17.45
CA GLU A 221 12.56 -3.95 18.50
C GLU A 221 13.60 -3.14 19.31
N VAL A 222 13.27 -1.88 19.63
CA VAL A 222 14.20 -0.99 20.36
C VAL A 222 14.58 -1.55 21.73
N ASN A 223 15.78 -1.20 22.20
CA ASN A 223 16.36 -1.80 23.40
C ASN A 223 15.47 -1.65 24.66
N PRO A 224 15.39 -2.66 25.54
CA PRO A 224 14.68 -2.54 26.81
C PRO A 224 15.22 -1.42 27.70
N GLY A 225 14.33 -0.73 28.43
CA GLY A 225 14.70 0.33 29.38
C GLY A 225 14.79 1.73 28.78
N THR A 226 14.39 1.91 27.53
CA THR A 226 14.30 3.22 26.86
C THR A 226 12.96 3.90 27.11
N SER A 227 12.93 5.22 27.25
CA SER A 227 11.71 5.99 27.04
C SER A 227 11.49 6.19 25.54
N TYR A 228 10.24 6.12 25.11
CA TYR A 228 9.86 6.21 23.71
C TYR A 228 8.73 7.20 23.58
N GLN A 229 8.96 8.29 22.85
CA GLN A 229 7.96 9.31 22.56
C GLN A 229 7.72 9.39 21.07
N ILE A 230 6.46 9.56 20.69
CA ILE A 230 6.05 9.71 19.29
C ILE A 230 5.61 11.14 19.04
N MET A 231 6.18 11.76 18.00
CA MET A 231 5.77 13.05 17.47
C MET A 231 5.07 12.87 16.14
N ASN A 232 3.91 13.52 15.98
CA ASN A 232 3.20 13.56 14.70
C ASN A 232 2.56 14.94 14.47
N ILE A 233 2.29 15.30 13.22
CA ILE A 233 1.69 16.59 12.87
C ILE A 233 0.22 16.66 13.31
N GLU A 234 -0.46 15.51 13.30
CA GLU A 234 -1.84 15.36 13.74
C GLU A 234 -1.93 14.64 15.09
N PRO A 235 -2.93 14.98 15.93
CA PRO A 235 -3.19 14.24 17.15
C PRO A 235 -3.71 12.83 16.84
N GLY A 236 -3.36 11.86 17.67
CA GLY A 236 -3.81 10.48 17.51
C GLY A 236 -3.64 9.64 18.78
N LEU A 237 -4.21 8.44 18.78
CA LEU A 237 -4.05 7.51 19.89
C LEU A 237 -2.57 7.10 20.01
N GLY A 238 -1.98 7.36 21.17
CA GLY A 238 -0.58 7.04 21.46
C GLY A 238 0.44 8.01 20.83
N ILE A 239 0.01 9.19 20.41
CA ILE A 239 0.91 10.30 20.04
C ILE A 239 1.21 11.15 21.28
N ASP A 240 2.49 11.31 21.62
CA ASP A 240 2.92 12.05 22.82
C ASP A 240 3.10 13.55 22.55
N ILE A 241 3.54 13.90 21.34
CA ILE A 241 3.86 15.28 20.93
C ILE A 241 3.13 15.56 19.61
N VAL A 242 2.30 16.60 19.60
CA VAL A 242 1.63 17.05 18.38
C VAL A 242 2.31 18.31 17.87
N GLY A 243 2.83 18.30 16.65
CA GLY A 243 3.36 19.49 16.00
C GLY A 243 4.22 19.23 14.76
N ASP A 244 4.63 20.31 14.11
CA ASP A 244 5.43 20.29 12.88
C ASP A 244 6.92 20.26 13.19
N ALA A 245 7.65 19.26 12.66
CA ALA A 245 9.09 19.11 12.90
C ALA A 245 9.94 20.29 12.36
N HIS A 246 9.38 21.17 11.53
CA HIS A 246 10.03 22.42 11.13
C HIS A 246 10.09 23.45 12.27
N ASP A 247 9.23 23.36 13.30
CA ASP A 247 9.26 24.26 14.46
C ASP A 247 10.22 23.73 15.53
N THR A 248 11.40 24.34 15.61
CA THR A 248 12.44 23.99 16.58
C THR A 248 11.99 24.14 18.04
N SER A 249 10.96 24.94 18.33
CA SER A 249 10.56 25.31 19.69
C SER A 249 9.72 24.25 20.41
N ILE A 250 9.17 23.29 19.66
CA ILE A 250 8.33 22.20 20.19
C ILE A 250 9.11 21.32 21.16
N ILE A 251 10.39 21.12 20.90
CA ILE A 251 11.26 20.24 21.68
C ILE A 251 12.41 21.05 22.25
N LYS A 252 12.68 20.86 23.55
CA LYS A 252 13.80 21.50 24.22
C LYS A 252 15.13 20.97 23.64
N PRO A 253 16.15 21.83 23.46
CA PRO A 253 17.47 21.38 23.05
C PRO A 253 18.00 20.26 23.96
N GLU A 254 18.79 19.34 23.39
CA GLU A 254 19.51 18.30 24.14
C GLU A 254 18.61 17.39 25.01
N SER A 255 17.42 17.04 24.50
CA SER A 255 16.44 16.22 25.22
C SER A 255 16.56 14.72 24.94
N PHE A 256 17.04 14.34 23.75
CA PHE A 256 16.98 12.97 23.26
C PHE A 256 18.37 12.36 23.03
N ASP A 257 18.49 11.07 23.34
CA ASP A 257 19.70 10.27 23.08
C ASP A 257 19.65 9.69 21.65
N SER A 258 18.45 9.33 21.18
CA SER A 258 18.20 8.83 19.83
C SER A 258 16.98 9.52 19.20
N ILE A 259 17.07 9.88 17.92
CA ILE A 259 15.93 10.35 17.13
C ILE A 259 15.78 9.47 15.88
N VAL A 260 14.60 8.92 15.68
CA VAL A 260 14.23 8.07 14.54
C VAL A 260 13.28 8.83 13.63
N ILE A 261 13.55 8.82 12.32
CA ILE A 261 12.74 9.50 11.30
C ILE A 261 12.74 8.71 9.98
N PHE A 262 11.85 7.72 9.88
CA PHE A 262 11.76 6.83 8.72
C PHE A 262 10.56 7.18 7.85
N ASN A 263 10.80 7.44 6.55
CA ASN A 263 9.79 7.82 5.57
C ASN A 263 8.97 9.06 5.99
N VAL A 264 9.68 10.13 6.35
CA VAL A 264 9.09 11.41 6.76
C VAL A 264 9.74 12.59 6.07
N LEU A 265 11.06 12.59 5.91
CA LEU A 265 11.78 13.74 5.34
C LEU A 265 11.32 14.06 3.91
N GLU A 266 10.92 13.07 3.11
CA GLU A 266 10.32 13.25 1.78
C GLU A 266 8.98 14.00 1.81
N HIS A 267 8.29 13.98 2.96
CA HIS A 267 7.06 14.71 3.22
C HIS A 267 7.32 16.10 3.84
N CYS A 268 8.57 16.47 4.09
CA CYS A 268 8.96 17.81 4.55
C CYS A 268 9.34 18.71 3.36
N TYR A 269 8.80 19.92 3.31
CA TYR A 269 9.10 20.89 2.24
C TYR A 269 10.51 21.50 2.38
N ALA A 270 11.04 21.57 3.61
CA ALA A 270 12.38 22.06 3.92
C ALA A 270 13.12 21.04 4.83
N PRO A 271 13.45 19.84 4.31
CA PRO A 271 13.98 18.73 5.11
C PRO A 271 15.29 19.04 5.83
N TRP A 272 16.13 19.93 5.27
CA TRP A 272 17.37 20.38 5.92
C TRP A 272 17.09 21.13 7.23
N GLN A 273 15.99 21.89 7.32
CA GLN A 273 15.59 22.56 8.57
C GLN A 273 15.18 21.54 9.62
N VAL A 274 14.45 20.49 9.22
CA VAL A 274 14.07 19.39 10.12
C VAL A 274 15.34 18.69 10.64
N VAL A 275 16.31 18.39 9.79
CA VAL A 275 17.59 17.79 10.20
C VAL A 275 18.39 18.70 11.15
N GLU A 276 18.38 20.03 10.93
CA GLU A 276 18.99 21.01 11.83
C GLU A 276 18.28 21.09 13.20
N ASN A 277 16.96 20.96 13.23
CA ASN A 277 16.17 20.88 14.45
C ASN A 277 16.48 19.59 15.22
N ILE A 278 16.54 18.45 14.54
CA ILE A 278 16.97 17.16 15.11
C ILE A 278 18.35 17.28 15.75
N TYR A 279 19.30 17.93 15.08
CA TYR A 279 20.62 18.20 15.65
C TYR A 279 20.53 19.01 16.94
N THR A 280 19.62 19.99 17.02
CA THR A 280 19.40 20.79 18.24
C THR A 280 18.79 19.96 19.37
N TRP A 281 17.82 19.12 19.07
CA TRP A 281 17.08 18.29 20.04
C TRP A 281 17.89 17.11 20.59
N LEU A 282 18.89 16.63 19.85
CA LEU A 282 19.80 15.60 20.32
C LEU A 282 20.75 16.11 21.40
N LYS A 283 21.02 15.29 22.42
CA LYS A 283 22.12 15.50 23.38
C LYS A 283 23.47 15.39 22.67
N PRO A 284 24.55 16.00 23.21
CA PRO A 284 25.90 15.75 22.72
C PRO A 284 26.20 14.24 22.67
N GLY A 285 26.65 13.75 21.52
CA GLY A 285 26.90 12.32 21.28
C GLY A 285 25.65 11.50 20.92
N GLY A 286 24.45 12.08 20.93
CA GLY A 286 23.21 11.44 20.51
C GLY A 286 23.17 11.18 19.00
N LYS A 287 22.29 10.26 18.56
CA LYS A 287 22.24 9.79 17.17
C LYS A 287 20.90 10.02 16.49
N CYS A 288 20.96 10.38 15.22
CA CYS A 288 19.81 10.34 14.32
C CYS A 288 19.89 9.08 13.44
N PHE A 289 18.74 8.42 13.28
CA PHE A 289 18.52 7.30 12.37
C PHE A 289 17.42 7.70 11.39
N ALA A 290 17.78 7.86 10.12
CA ALA A 290 16.84 8.31 9.10
C ALA A 290 16.82 7.36 7.90
N MET A 291 15.65 7.27 7.27
CA MET A 291 15.43 6.55 6.01
C MET A 291 14.48 7.38 5.15
N VAL A 292 14.77 7.44 3.86
CA VAL A 292 13.94 8.07 2.83
C VAL A 292 13.83 7.16 1.61
N PRO A 293 12.69 7.17 0.91
CA PRO A 293 12.56 6.47 -0.35
C PRO A 293 13.36 7.20 -1.45
N SER A 294 14.00 6.43 -2.31
CA SER A 294 14.69 6.92 -3.51
C SER A 294 13.97 6.54 -4.80
N ALA A 295 13.36 5.35 -4.87
CA ALA A 295 12.56 4.90 -5.99
C ALA A 295 11.21 4.34 -5.50
N ILE A 296 10.19 5.19 -5.51
CA ILE A 296 8.79 4.84 -5.26
C ILE A 296 7.93 5.85 -6.04
N ARG A 297 6.74 5.43 -6.47
CA ARG A 297 5.75 6.35 -7.05
C ARG A 297 5.28 7.39 -6.02
N LEU A 298 4.56 8.41 -6.48
CA LEU A 298 3.99 9.45 -5.62
C LEU A 298 3.16 8.83 -4.47
N HIS A 299 3.44 9.23 -3.23
CA HIS A 299 2.76 8.75 -2.00
C HIS A 299 2.42 9.93 -1.07
N ALA A 300 1.49 10.78 -1.48
CA ALA A 300 1.12 12.01 -0.77
C ALA A 300 0.30 11.72 0.51
N THR A 301 0.99 11.39 1.60
CA THR A 301 0.40 11.21 2.94
C THR A 301 1.23 11.94 4.01
N PRO A 302 1.11 13.27 4.14
CA PRO A 302 0.11 14.11 3.50
C PRO A 302 0.55 14.74 2.16
N MET A 303 1.81 15.16 2.02
CA MET A 303 2.39 15.76 0.81
C MET A 303 3.67 15.04 0.43
N ASP A 304 4.06 15.05 -0.84
CA ASP A 304 5.19 14.29 -1.33
C ASP A 304 6.11 15.15 -2.18
N TYR A 305 7.19 15.66 -1.58
CA TYR A 305 7.91 16.80 -2.12
C TYR A 305 9.14 16.42 -2.96
N TRP A 306 9.90 15.40 -2.55
CA TRP A 306 11.20 15.11 -3.17
C TRP A 306 11.68 13.69 -2.86
N ARG A 307 12.65 13.23 -3.65
CA ARG A 307 13.41 12.00 -3.43
C ARG A 307 14.89 12.39 -3.39
N PRO A 308 15.53 12.51 -2.21
CA PRO A 308 16.97 12.72 -2.18
C PRO A 308 17.70 11.57 -2.84
N LEU A 309 18.65 11.92 -3.70
CA LEU A 309 19.75 11.02 -4.03
C LEU A 309 20.75 10.98 -2.87
N PRO A 310 21.59 9.93 -2.77
CA PRO A 310 22.47 9.72 -1.62
C PRO A 310 23.34 10.93 -1.22
N ASP A 311 23.90 11.66 -2.19
CA ASP A 311 24.74 12.84 -1.91
C ASP A 311 23.95 13.99 -1.28
N ALA A 312 22.75 14.26 -1.79
CA ALA A 312 21.85 15.25 -1.19
C ALA A 312 21.42 14.80 0.21
N PHE A 313 21.20 13.50 0.40
CA PHE A 313 20.87 12.94 1.70
C PHE A 313 21.97 13.18 2.73
N ALA A 314 23.21 12.78 2.43
CA ALA A 314 24.36 13.03 3.30
C ALA A 314 24.60 14.53 3.55
N TRP A 315 24.45 15.37 2.52
CA TRP A 315 24.69 16.80 2.67
C TRP A 315 23.74 17.47 3.67
N MET A 316 22.47 17.05 3.76
CA MET A 316 21.57 17.62 4.80
C MET A 316 22.08 17.35 6.22
N PHE A 317 22.78 16.23 6.42
CA PHE A 317 23.40 15.85 7.69
C PHE A 317 24.81 16.43 7.89
N ARG A 318 25.27 17.40 7.07
CA ARG A 318 26.62 18.01 7.12
C ARG A 318 27.12 18.47 8.50
N ASN A 319 26.23 18.83 9.42
CA ASN A 319 26.61 19.26 10.77
C ASN A 319 26.86 18.09 11.73
N PHE A 320 26.43 16.88 11.37
CA PHE A 320 26.65 15.66 12.15
C PHE A 320 28.01 15.05 11.82
N SER A 321 28.59 14.39 12.82
CA SER A 321 29.79 13.57 12.71
C SER A 321 29.44 12.08 12.51
N ASN A 322 30.45 11.25 12.22
CA ASN A 322 30.33 9.79 12.12
C ASN A 322 29.17 9.29 11.24
N GLN A 323 28.95 9.98 10.12
CA GLN A 323 27.89 9.63 9.18
C GLN A 323 28.17 8.28 8.51
N LYS A 324 27.19 7.38 8.51
CA LYS A 324 27.22 6.14 7.74
C LYS A 324 25.96 6.03 6.90
N LEU A 325 26.14 6.08 5.59
CA LEU A 325 25.09 5.83 4.60
C LEU A 325 24.88 4.33 4.40
N TYR A 326 23.63 3.96 4.18
CA TYR A 326 23.19 2.64 3.75
C TYR A 326 22.30 2.85 2.53
N ILE A 327 22.65 2.22 1.41
CA ILE A 327 21.92 2.37 0.15
C ILE A 327 21.45 0.99 -0.25
N TYR A 328 20.14 0.85 -0.43
CA TYR A 328 19.50 -0.41 -0.80
C TYR A 328 18.82 -0.27 -2.14
N GLY A 329 18.90 -1.30 -2.96
CA GLY A 329 18.22 -1.35 -4.24
C GLY A 329 19.09 -1.86 -5.38
N ASN A 330 18.40 -2.24 -6.45
CA ASN A 330 18.94 -2.64 -7.72
C ASN A 330 17.85 -2.43 -8.81
N PRO A 331 18.15 -2.59 -10.11
CA PRO A 331 17.15 -2.37 -11.16
C PRO A 331 15.84 -3.17 -10.99
N MET A 332 15.92 -4.42 -10.50
CA MET A 332 14.73 -5.26 -10.28
C MET A 332 13.84 -4.68 -9.19
N THR A 333 14.43 -4.29 -8.06
CA THR A 333 13.66 -3.76 -6.93
C THR A 333 13.15 -2.34 -7.16
N VAL A 334 13.81 -1.55 -8.02
CA VAL A 334 13.26 -0.29 -8.56
C VAL A 334 11.98 -0.55 -9.35
N ILE A 335 12.01 -1.47 -10.31
CA ILE A 335 10.82 -1.84 -11.10
C ILE A 335 9.71 -2.36 -10.18
N ALA A 336 10.06 -3.24 -9.25
CA ALA A 336 9.11 -3.79 -8.29
C ALA A 336 8.44 -2.70 -7.45
N SER A 337 9.22 -1.75 -6.92
CA SER A 337 8.70 -0.63 -6.14
C SER A 337 7.72 0.24 -6.93
N TYR A 338 8.03 0.57 -8.19
CA TYR A 338 7.13 1.38 -9.04
C TYR A 338 5.85 0.65 -9.44
N HIS A 339 5.93 -0.66 -9.70
CA HIS A 339 4.76 -1.47 -10.08
C HIS A 339 3.99 -2.02 -8.87
N GLY A 340 4.51 -1.88 -7.65
CA GLY A 340 3.93 -2.50 -6.45
C GLY A 340 3.99 -4.03 -6.49
N ILE A 341 5.09 -4.60 -6.98
CA ILE A 341 5.39 -6.03 -6.86
C ILE A 341 5.88 -6.27 -5.43
N ALA A 342 5.28 -7.24 -4.75
CA ALA A 342 5.59 -7.51 -3.35
C ALA A 342 6.87 -8.34 -3.21
N THR A 343 7.49 -8.28 -2.03
CA THR A 343 8.74 -9.01 -1.73
C THR A 343 8.60 -10.52 -1.89
N GLU A 344 7.42 -11.05 -1.63
CA GLU A 344 7.06 -12.46 -1.70
C GLU A 344 7.07 -13.00 -3.14
N GLU A 345 7.03 -12.10 -4.13
CA GLU A 345 7.13 -12.43 -5.55
C GLU A 345 8.55 -12.31 -6.11
N LEU A 346 9.51 -11.95 -5.26
CA LEU A 346 10.93 -11.85 -5.57
C LEU A 346 11.72 -12.88 -4.76
N THR A 347 12.83 -13.35 -5.30
CA THR A 347 13.75 -14.19 -4.54
C THR A 347 14.58 -13.35 -3.58
N THR A 348 15.02 -13.96 -2.47
CA THR A 348 15.95 -13.30 -1.53
C THR A 348 17.22 -12.81 -2.22
N ALA A 349 17.75 -13.57 -3.18
CA ALA A 349 18.93 -13.17 -3.95
C ALA A 349 18.70 -11.90 -4.79
N GLU A 350 17.49 -11.73 -5.37
CA GLU A 350 17.11 -10.51 -6.09
C GLU A 350 16.92 -9.32 -5.14
N LEU A 351 16.37 -9.55 -3.95
CA LEU A 351 16.17 -8.49 -2.94
C LEU A 351 17.51 -8.01 -2.35
N ASP A 352 18.40 -8.94 -2.00
CA ASP A 352 19.71 -8.68 -1.38
C ASP A 352 20.78 -8.17 -2.37
N ALA A 353 20.57 -8.36 -3.68
CA ALA A 353 21.45 -7.80 -4.69
C ALA A 353 21.49 -6.26 -4.58
N TYR A 354 22.69 -5.68 -4.70
CA TYR A 354 22.90 -4.24 -4.65
C TYR A 354 23.50 -3.73 -5.95
N HIS A 355 22.98 -2.61 -6.44
CA HIS A 355 23.60 -1.85 -7.52
C HIS A 355 23.62 -0.36 -7.13
N PRO A 356 24.79 0.32 -7.17
CA PRO A 356 24.93 1.69 -6.65
C PRO A 356 24.06 2.72 -7.37
N ASP A 357 23.83 2.54 -8.66
CA ASP A 357 23.08 3.51 -9.48
C ASP A 357 21.55 3.41 -9.37
N TYR A 358 21.01 2.43 -8.63
CA TYR A 358 19.57 2.16 -8.56
C TYR A 358 19.05 2.09 -7.11
N PRO A 359 19.17 3.18 -6.33
CA PRO A 359 18.69 3.20 -4.97
C PRO A 359 17.15 3.14 -4.94
N VAL A 360 16.62 2.22 -4.14
CA VAL A 360 15.20 2.15 -3.75
C VAL A 360 14.98 2.86 -2.42
N ALA A 361 15.89 2.66 -1.47
CA ALA A 361 15.88 3.31 -0.17
C ALA A 361 17.28 3.79 0.20
N THR A 362 17.36 4.98 0.78
CA THR A 362 18.60 5.54 1.31
C THR A 362 18.41 5.81 2.80
N CYS A 363 19.32 5.26 3.61
CA CYS A 363 19.30 5.41 5.06
C CYS A 363 20.62 5.99 5.57
N ILE A 364 20.58 6.60 6.75
CA ILE A 364 21.75 7.17 7.40
C ILE A 364 21.69 7.05 8.92
N VAL A 365 22.84 6.72 9.50
CA VAL A 365 23.13 6.94 10.92
C VAL A 365 24.06 8.14 11.01
N ALA A 366 23.73 9.11 11.86
CA ALA A 366 24.53 10.32 12.04
C ALA A 366 24.60 10.70 13.53
N GLN A 367 25.76 11.13 14.02
CA GLN A 367 25.98 11.46 15.42
C GLN A 367 26.17 12.96 15.61
N LYS A 368 25.53 13.53 16.64
CA LYS A 368 25.79 14.91 17.07
C LYS A 368 27.17 15.04 17.71
#